data_AF-A0A7S0XUG3-F1
#
_entry.id   AF-A0A7S0XUG3-F1
#
_cell.length_a   1.000
_cell.length_b   1.000
_cell.length_c   1.000
_cell.angle_alpha   90.00
_cell.angle_beta   90.00
_cell.angle_gamma   90.00
#
_symmetry.space_group_name_H-M   'P 1'
#
loop_
_entity.id
_entity.type
_entity.pdbx_description
1 polymer ?
#
loop_
_entity_poly.entity_id
_entity_poly.type
_entity_poly.pdbx_seq_one_letter_code
_entity_poly.pdbx_strand_id
1 'polypeptide(L)'
;VTCDLVDDVDKSIMKSARAWMKKLPPSVSPEVPRGCLVVVSQDSDFQLILKAAQEQGIVAVSAAPQSEWQTRKLCESADVVLHADALHLPDMQPPKALSVPVTESTRATALTEAGRELLSSRRRS
;
A
#
# COMPACT_ATOMS: atom_id res chain seq x y z
N VAL A 1 -27.25 9.60 -8.03
CA VAL A 1 -26.97 8.44 -7.16
C VAL A 1 -26.88 8.99 -5.75
N THR A 2 -27.98 8.92 -5.01
CA THR A 2 -28.04 9.34 -3.61
C THR A 2 -27.62 8.14 -2.78
N CYS A 3 -26.50 8.27 -2.05
CA CYS A 3 -26.15 7.31 -1.01
C CYS A 3 -26.97 7.65 0.23
N ASP A 4 -28.04 6.89 0.47
CA ASP A 4 -28.62 6.79 1.80
C ASP A 4 -27.62 6.04 2.68
N LEU A 5 -27.16 6.69 3.75
CA LEU A 5 -26.37 6.09 4.82
C LEU A 5 -27.29 5.16 5.61
N VAL A 6 -27.33 3.90 5.21
CA VAL A 6 -28.00 2.84 5.96
C VAL A 6 -27.04 2.40 7.07
N ASP A 7 -27.49 2.39 8.33
CA ASP A 7 -26.78 1.81 9.49
C ASP A 7 -26.36 0.32 9.29
N ASP A 8 -26.76 -0.33 8.18
CA ASP A 8 -26.39 -1.69 7.83
C ASP A 8 -25.07 -1.83 7.05
N VAL A 9 -24.42 -0.73 6.66
CA VAL A 9 -23.17 -0.75 5.89
C VAL A 9 -22.06 -1.46 6.68
N ASP A 10 -21.91 -1.17 7.98
CA ASP A 10 -20.82 -1.74 8.80
C ASP A 10 -20.95 -3.25 8.98
N LYS A 11 -22.18 -3.76 9.16
CA LYS A 11 -22.46 -5.21 9.21
C LYS A 11 -22.12 -5.90 7.89
N SER A 12 -22.42 -5.26 6.77
CA SER A 12 -22.10 -5.80 5.44
C SER A 12 -20.58 -5.84 5.18
N ILE A 13 -19.86 -4.78 5.57
CA ILE A 13 -18.40 -4.72 5.48
C ILE A 13 -17.77 -5.80 6.36
N MET A 14 -18.19 -5.91 7.63
CA MET A 14 -17.71 -6.96 8.54
C MET A 14 -17.98 -8.36 8.00
N LYS A 15 -19.17 -8.62 7.46
CA LYS A 15 -19.51 -9.91 6.84
C LYS A 15 -18.62 -10.22 5.64
N SER A 16 -18.35 -9.23 4.80
CA SER A 16 -17.50 -9.36 3.62
C SER A 16 -16.04 -9.61 4.00
N ALA A 17 -15.50 -8.88 4.97
CA ALA A 17 -14.16 -9.09 5.50
C ALA A 17 -14.00 -10.51 6.07
N ARG A 18 -14.97 -10.99 6.87
CA ARG A 18 -14.97 -12.37 7.39
C ARG A 18 -15.02 -13.41 6.27
N ALA A 19 -15.85 -13.19 5.24
CA ALA A 19 -15.94 -14.09 4.11
C ALA A 19 -14.64 -14.14 3.30
N TRP A 20 -13.95 -13.00 3.14
CA TRP A 20 -12.65 -12.93 2.48
C TRP A 20 -11.57 -13.67 3.28
N MET A 21 -11.45 -13.43 4.58
CA MET A 21 -10.47 -14.13 5.43
C MET A 21 -10.61 -15.65 5.39
N LYS A 22 -11.85 -16.16 5.38
CA LYS A 22 -12.15 -17.60 5.26
C LYS A 22 -11.72 -18.21 3.92
N LYS A 23 -11.62 -17.42 2.86
CA LYS A 23 -11.20 -17.88 1.52
C LYS A 23 -9.69 -17.92 1.35
N LEU A 24 -8.93 -17.29 2.23
CA LEU A 24 -7.47 -17.31 2.14
C LEU A 24 -6.95 -18.73 2.40
N PRO A 25 -5.99 -19.21 1.58
CA PRO A 25 -5.37 -20.50 1.84
C PRO A 25 -4.72 -20.53 3.24
N PRO A 26 -4.61 -21.70 3.88
CA PRO A 26 -3.90 -21.82 5.15
C PRO A 26 -2.44 -21.37 4.98
N SER A 27 -1.84 -20.80 6.04
CA SER A 27 -0.44 -20.38 5.95
C SER A 27 0.44 -21.60 5.73
N VAL A 28 1.36 -21.49 4.76
CA VAL A 28 2.36 -22.52 4.48
C VAL A 28 3.55 -22.40 5.47
N SER A 29 3.74 -21.23 6.09
CA SER A 29 4.81 -20.96 7.05
C SER A 29 4.37 -19.93 8.11
N PRO A 30 4.69 -20.11 9.40
CA PRO A 30 4.35 -19.15 10.44
C PRO A 30 4.99 -17.77 10.26
N GLU A 31 6.06 -17.66 9.47
CA GLU A 31 6.75 -16.38 9.19
C GLU A 31 6.10 -15.58 8.06
N VAL A 32 5.31 -16.24 7.20
CA VAL A 32 4.68 -15.60 6.04
C VAL A 32 3.21 -15.31 6.38
N PRO A 33 2.81 -14.04 6.46
CA PRO A 33 1.41 -13.72 6.72
C PRO A 33 0.52 -14.18 5.57
N ARG A 34 -0.68 -14.68 5.88
CA ARG A 34 -1.64 -15.19 4.88
C ARG A 34 -2.22 -14.10 3.98
N GLY A 35 -2.09 -12.86 4.41
CA GLY A 35 -2.59 -11.68 3.73
C GLY A 35 -2.47 -10.46 4.63
N CYS A 36 -2.99 -9.34 4.13
CA CYS A 36 -3.07 -8.08 4.85
C CYS A 36 -4.51 -7.58 4.77
N LEU A 37 -5.12 -7.30 5.92
CA LEU A 37 -6.42 -6.65 6.04
C LEU A 37 -6.21 -5.20 6.45
N VAL A 38 -6.61 -4.27 5.59
CA VAL A 38 -6.57 -2.84 5.90
C VAL A 38 -7.99 -2.35 6.21
N VAL A 39 -8.18 -1.81 7.40
CA VAL A 39 -9.43 -1.18 7.81
C VAL A 39 -9.24 0.32 7.81
N VAL A 40 -9.95 0.99 6.90
CA VAL A 40 -10.02 2.47 6.84
C VAL A 40 -11.32 2.88 7.51
N SER A 41 -11.29 3.12 8.82
CA SER A 41 -12.46 3.51 9.60
C SER A 41 -12.04 4.20 10.89
N GLN A 42 -12.91 5.05 11.44
CA GLN A 42 -12.78 5.60 12.79
C GLN A 42 -13.60 4.80 13.81
N ASP A 43 -14.49 3.93 13.33
CA ASP A 43 -15.39 3.17 14.18
C ASP A 43 -14.64 2.06 14.92
N SER A 44 -14.75 2.10 16.25
CA SER A 44 -14.13 1.14 17.15
C SER A 44 -14.69 -0.28 17.02
N ASP A 45 -15.87 -0.49 16.43
CA ASP A 45 -16.46 -1.82 16.27
C ASP A 45 -15.63 -2.71 15.32
N PHE A 46 -14.89 -2.09 14.40
CA PHE A 46 -13.96 -2.81 13.52
C PHE A 46 -12.74 -3.38 14.25
N GLN A 47 -12.53 -3.07 15.54
CA GLN A 47 -11.48 -3.74 16.34
C GLN A 47 -11.68 -5.27 16.37
N LEU A 48 -12.94 -5.72 16.34
CA LEU A 48 -13.28 -7.15 16.38
C LEU A 48 -12.82 -7.86 15.10
N ILE A 49 -12.85 -7.18 13.95
CA ILE A 49 -12.40 -7.77 12.69
C ILE A 49 -10.88 -7.79 12.58
N LEU A 50 -10.19 -6.78 13.11
CA LEU A 50 -8.73 -6.73 13.17
C LEU A 50 -8.19 -7.86 14.05
N LYS A 51 -8.75 -8.06 15.26
CA LYS A 51 -8.39 -9.20 16.12
C LYS A 51 -8.62 -10.55 15.45
N ALA A 52 -9.77 -10.71 14.79
CA ALA A 52 -10.07 -11.94 14.06
C ALA A 52 -9.13 -12.20 12.87
N ALA A 53 -8.54 -11.14 12.29
CA ALA A 53 -7.51 -11.25 11.26
C ALA A 53 -6.17 -11.71 11.87
N GLN A 54 -5.75 -11.10 12.97
CA GLN A 54 -4.53 -11.47 13.71
C GLN A 54 -4.56 -12.94 14.15
N GLU A 55 -5.67 -13.40 14.75
CA GLU A 55 -5.87 -14.79 15.16
C GLU A 55 -5.74 -15.79 13.99
N GLN A 56 -6.04 -15.33 12.76
CA GLN A 56 -5.92 -16.14 11.56
C GLN A 56 -4.54 -16.05 10.89
N GLY A 57 -3.60 -15.30 11.45
CA GLY A 57 -2.28 -15.07 10.86
C GLY A 57 -2.30 -14.11 9.66
N ILE A 58 -3.24 -13.16 9.66
CA ILE A 58 -3.38 -12.10 8.66
C ILE A 58 -2.92 -10.80 9.33
N VAL A 59 -2.09 -10.01 8.64
CA VAL A 59 -1.65 -8.71 9.15
C VAL A 59 -2.84 -7.76 9.22
N ALA A 60 -3.15 -7.26 10.41
CA ALA A 60 -4.22 -6.31 10.65
C ALA A 60 -3.67 -4.88 10.63
N VAL A 61 -4.15 -4.06 9.71
CA VAL A 61 -3.72 -2.67 9.54
C VAL A 61 -4.91 -1.74 9.82
N SER A 62 -4.75 -0.84 10.78
CA SER A 62 -5.70 0.26 11.02
C SER A 62 -5.22 1.50 10.28
N ALA A 63 -6.04 2.05 9.41
CA ALA A 63 -5.78 3.31 8.73
C ALA A 63 -6.80 4.35 9.20
N ALA A 64 -6.40 5.19 10.15
CA ALA A 64 -7.30 6.15 10.79
C ALA A 64 -6.63 7.50 11.09
N PRO A 65 -7.37 8.63 11.04
CA PRO A 65 -6.83 9.94 11.37
C PRO A 65 -6.43 10.02 12.85
N GLN A 66 -5.43 10.85 13.15
CA GLN A 66 -4.70 10.79 14.43
C GLN A 66 -5.50 11.27 15.66
N SER A 67 -6.66 11.91 15.47
CA SER A 67 -7.18 12.90 16.43
C SER A 67 -8.32 12.47 17.37
N GLU A 68 -8.76 11.21 17.41
CA GLU A 68 -9.93 10.85 18.25
C GLU A 68 -9.71 9.68 19.22
N TRP A 69 -10.32 9.79 20.41
CA TRP A 69 -10.31 8.73 21.43
C TRP A 69 -10.85 7.41 20.86
N GLN A 70 -11.91 7.45 20.05
CA GLN A 70 -12.55 6.26 19.48
C GLN A 70 -11.57 5.47 18.60
N THR A 71 -10.70 6.18 17.89
CA THR A 71 -9.65 5.61 17.05
C THR A 71 -8.58 4.85 17.83
N ARG A 72 -8.37 5.21 19.12
CA ARG A 72 -7.34 4.59 19.95
C ARG A 72 -7.56 3.09 20.15
N LYS A 73 -8.80 2.66 20.44
CA LYS A 73 -9.13 1.23 20.63
C LYS A 73 -8.97 0.41 19.35
N LEU A 74 -9.31 1.01 18.21
CA LEU A 74 -9.13 0.40 16.89
C LEU A 74 -7.64 0.20 16.59
N CYS A 75 -6.83 1.24 16.81
CA CYS A 75 -5.38 1.21 16.61
C CYS A 75 -4.67 0.24 17.56
N GLU A 76 -5.11 0.12 18.82
CA GLU A 76 -4.59 -0.87 19.79
C GLU A 76 -4.81 -2.32 19.35
N SER A 77 -5.74 -2.56 18.42
CA SER A 77 -6.09 -3.88 17.91
C SER A 77 -5.45 -4.20 16.54
N ALA A 78 -4.59 -3.32 16.02
CA ALA A 78 -3.90 -3.50 14.75
C ALA A 78 -2.41 -3.83 14.95
N ASP A 79 -1.83 -4.61 14.04
CA ASP A 79 -0.39 -4.84 13.96
C ASP A 79 0.35 -3.60 13.44
N VAL A 80 -0.30 -2.87 12.52
CA VAL A 80 0.24 -1.65 11.91
C VAL A 80 -0.81 -0.55 11.96
N VAL A 81 -0.40 0.65 12.33
CA VAL A 81 -1.24 1.84 12.30
C VAL A 81 -0.73 2.80 11.24
N LEU A 82 -1.58 3.13 10.28
CA LEU A 82 -1.34 4.13 9.25
C LEU A 82 -2.16 5.37 9.60
N HIS A 83 -1.49 6.48 9.86
CA HIS A 83 -2.18 7.75 10.07
C HIS A 83 -2.61 8.31 8.72
N ALA A 84 -3.92 8.44 8.49
CA ALA A 84 -4.47 8.94 7.23
C ALA A 84 -4.00 10.38 6.92
N ASP A 85 -3.68 11.17 7.95
CA ASP A 85 -3.10 12.51 7.80
C ASP A 85 -1.68 12.49 7.19
N ALA A 86 -1.03 11.32 7.10
CA ALA A 86 0.25 11.15 6.41
C ALA A 86 0.11 10.81 4.91
N LEU A 87 -1.13 10.69 4.39
CA LEU A 87 -1.40 10.67 2.94
C LEU A 87 -1.48 12.08 2.33
N HIS A 88 -1.05 13.11 3.07
CA HIS A 88 -0.45 14.27 2.42
C HIS A 88 0.83 13.78 1.74
N LEU A 89 0.70 13.23 0.53
CA LEU A 89 1.79 13.27 -0.43
C LEU A 89 2.28 14.71 -0.38
N PRO A 90 3.53 14.99 0.04
CA PRO A 90 4.04 16.35 0.04
C PRO A 90 3.75 16.87 -1.35
N ASP A 91 3.04 18.00 -1.43
CA ASP A 91 2.53 18.60 -2.66
C ASP A 91 3.52 18.30 -3.79
N MET A 92 3.24 17.23 -4.55
CA MET A 92 4.20 16.71 -5.50
C MET A 92 4.07 17.69 -6.64
N GLN A 93 4.84 18.77 -6.55
CA GLN A 93 5.15 19.59 -7.69
C GLN A 93 5.45 18.59 -8.80
N PRO A 94 4.69 18.62 -9.92
CA PRO A 94 5.00 17.76 -11.04
C PRO A 94 6.50 17.92 -11.27
N PRO A 95 7.28 16.83 -11.25
CA PRO A 95 8.73 16.89 -11.20
C PRO A 95 9.13 17.93 -12.24
N LYS A 96 9.77 19.01 -11.78
CA LYS A 96 10.21 20.11 -12.64
C LYS A 96 10.74 19.45 -13.89
N ALA A 97 10.02 19.60 -14.99
CA ALA A 97 10.36 18.88 -16.21
C ALA A 97 11.84 19.16 -16.41
N LEU A 98 12.64 18.09 -16.44
CA LEU A 98 14.05 18.14 -16.77
C LEU A 98 14.09 18.77 -18.16
N SER A 99 14.15 20.10 -18.16
CA SER A 99 14.40 20.93 -19.31
C SER A 99 15.90 20.81 -19.51
N VAL A 100 16.29 19.60 -19.91
CA VAL A 100 17.60 19.39 -20.49
C VAL A 100 17.60 20.32 -21.70
N PRO A 101 18.47 21.34 -21.75
CA PRO A 101 18.60 22.14 -22.95
C PRO A 101 19.05 21.18 -24.04
N VAL A 102 18.12 20.83 -24.93
CA VAL A 102 18.45 20.19 -26.20
C VAL A 102 19.08 21.29 -27.04
N THR A 103 20.36 21.59 -26.79
CA THR A 103 21.16 22.30 -27.77
C THR A 103 21.32 21.37 -28.96
N GLU A 104 20.75 21.76 -30.09
CA GLU A 104 20.66 21.02 -31.37
C GLU A 104 22.02 20.69 -32.04
N SER A 105 23.11 20.56 -31.30
CA SER A 105 24.44 20.41 -31.89
C SER A 105 25.32 19.42 -31.14
N THR A 106 24.97 18.14 -31.10
CA THR A 106 25.95 17.03 -30.95
C THR A 106 25.29 15.66 -31.23
N ARG A 107 24.68 15.51 -32.41
CA ARG A 107 24.00 14.26 -32.83
C ARG A 107 24.91 13.23 -33.51
N ALA A 108 26.23 13.43 -33.57
CA ALA A 108 27.10 12.62 -34.45
C ALA A 108 28.32 11.93 -33.82
N THR A 109 28.65 12.12 -32.54
CA THR A 109 29.93 11.59 -31.99
C THR A 109 29.80 10.58 -30.84
N ALA A 110 28.67 10.51 -30.13
CA ALA A 110 28.51 9.60 -28.97
C ALA A 110 28.18 8.13 -29.33
N LEU A 111 27.70 7.85 -30.55
CA LEU A 111 27.33 6.50 -30.99
C LEU A 111 28.53 5.62 -31.39
N THR A 112 29.72 6.21 -31.56
CA THR A 112 30.91 5.50 -32.06
C THR A 112 31.79 4.88 -30.97
N GLU A 113 31.75 5.40 -29.74
CA GLU A 113 32.60 4.90 -28.64
C GLU A 113 31.95 3.77 -27.86
N ALA A 114 30.67 3.93 -27.46
CA ALA A 114 29.94 2.91 -26.71
C ALA A 114 29.74 1.61 -27.53
N GLY A 115 29.56 1.72 -28.85
CA GLY A 115 29.47 0.56 -29.74
C GLY A 115 30.78 -0.21 -29.91
N ARG A 116 31.93 0.47 -29.73
CA ARG A 116 33.26 -0.14 -29.92
C ARG A 116 33.69 -0.94 -28.69
N GLU A 117 33.29 -0.51 -27.50
CA GLU A 117 33.60 -1.18 -26.23
C GLU A 117 32.83 -2.51 -26.07
N LEU A 118 31.55 -2.53 -26.51
CA LEU A 118 30.68 -3.72 -26.49
C LEU A 118 31.19 -4.86 -27.39
N LEU A 119 31.89 -4.57 -28.48
CA LEU A 119 32.42 -5.58 -29.42
C LEU A 119 33.78 -6.16 -29.00
N SER A 120 34.56 -5.44 -28.19
CA SER A 120 35.84 -5.94 -27.64
C SER A 120 35.67 -6.92 -26.48
N SER A 121 34.52 -6.92 -25.81
CA SER A 121 34.25 -7.78 -24.64
C SER A 121 33.98 -9.26 -25.00
N ARG A 122 33.74 -9.60 -26.28
CA ARG A 122 33.28 -10.94 -26.69
C ARG A 122 34.39 -11.91 -27.16
N ARG A 123 35.66 -11.68 -26.84
CA ARG A 123 36.78 -12.54 -27.26
C ARG A 123 37.71 -13.07 -26.16
N ARG A 124 37.35 -12.94 -24.88
CA ARG A 124 38.08 -13.61 -23.78
C ARG A 124 37.12 -14.05 -22.67
N SER A 125 36.43 -15.17 -22.90
CA SER A 125 36.00 -16.10 -21.86
C SER A 125 35.78 -17.47 -22.50
#